data_AF-A0A5E4IZQ1-F1
#
_entry.id   AF-A0A5E4IZQ1-F1
#
_cell.length_a   1.000
_cell.length_b   1.000
_cell.length_c   1.000
_cell.angle_alpha   90.00
_cell.angle_beta   90.00
_cell.angle_gamma   90.00
#
_symmetry.space_group_name_H-M   'P 1'
#
loop_
_entity.id
_entity.type
_entity.pdbx_description
1 polymer ?
#
loop_
_entity_poly.entity_id
_entity_poly.type
_entity_poly.pdbx_seq_one_letter_code
_entity_poly.pdbx_strand_id
1 'polypeptide(L)' 'MTTLPNIINMSRLVISEDSRSGDLAVLALAINELVRLPVTMKSSKFPGVRVEDGKVLDEN' A
#
# COMPACT_ATOMS: atom_id res chain seq x y z
N MET A 1 -19.01 18.47 29.56
CA MET A 1 -19.11 17.41 28.55
C MET A 1 -18.07 17.70 27.48
N THR A 2 -16.87 17.15 27.62
CA THR A 2 -15.80 17.24 26.62
C THR A 2 -16.03 16.14 25.59
N THR A 3 -16.29 16.54 24.35
CA THR A 3 -16.37 15.61 23.21
C THR A 3 -15.01 14.91 23.07
N LEU A 4 -15.00 13.58 23.19
CA LEU A 4 -13.83 12.77 22.86
C LEU A 4 -13.39 13.11 21.43
N PRO A 5 -12.09 13.37 21.18
CA PRO A 5 -11.62 13.57 19.83
C PRO A 5 -12.02 12.35 19.01
N ASN A 6 -12.54 12.59 17.80
CA ASN A 6 -12.84 11.56 16.82
C ASN A 6 -11.53 10.77 16.61
N ILE A 7 -11.39 9.61 17.26
CA ILE A 7 -10.27 8.70 17.04
C ILE A 7 -10.51 8.17 15.64
N ILE A 8 -9.94 8.88 14.67
CA ILE A 8 -9.85 8.46 13.28
C ILE A 8 -9.27 7.06 13.36
N ASN A 9 -10.06 6.05 13.00
CA ASN A 9 -9.61 4.68 12.93
C ASN A 9 -8.56 4.63 11.81
N MET A 10 -7.30 4.98 12.14
CA MET A 10 -6.19 4.89 11.21
C MET A 10 -6.01 3.42 10.94
N SER A 11 -6.46 2.99 9.76
CA SER A 11 -6.19 1.67 9.22
C SER A 11 -4.70 1.38 9.37
N ARG A 12 -4.36 0.48 10.29
CA ARG A 12 -2.98 0.12 10.58
C ARG A 12 -2.44 -0.69 9.41
N LEU A 13 -1.60 -0.08 8.60
CA LEU A 13 -0.85 -0.79 7.57
C LEU A 13 0.26 -1.61 8.24
N VAL A 14 0.23 -2.94 8.08
CA VAL A 14 1.28 -3.84 8.57
C VAL A 14 1.93 -4.51 7.37
N ILE A 15 3.21 -4.23 7.16
CA ILE A 15 4.01 -4.84 6.09
C ILE A 15 4.99 -5.82 6.70
N SER A 16 5.09 -7.02 6.12
CA SER A 16 6.02 -8.07 6.53
C SER A 16 6.54 -8.86 5.33
N GLU A 17 7.40 -9.84 5.59
CA GLU A 17 7.89 -10.77 4.56
C GLU A 17 6.79 -11.63 3.91
N ASP A 18 5.62 -11.71 4.55
CA ASP A 18 4.45 -12.48 4.13
C ASP A 18 3.34 -11.62 3.50
N SER A 19 3.57 -10.31 3.34
CA SER A 19 2.58 -9.41 2.73
C SER A 19 2.22 -9.84 1.31
N ARG A 20 0.92 -9.78 0.99
CA ARG A 20 0.37 -10.05 -0.33
C ARG A 20 0.28 -8.77 -1.16
N SER A 21 0.00 -8.91 -2.45
CA SER A 21 -0.19 -7.79 -3.38
C SER A 21 -1.17 -6.74 -2.85
N GLY A 22 -2.30 -7.15 -2.27
CA GLY A 22 -3.27 -6.25 -1.66
C GLY A 22 -2.74 -5.43 -0.46
N ASP A 23 -1.86 -6.01 0.36
CA ASP A 23 -1.22 -5.29 1.48
C ASP A 23 -0.24 -4.23 0.96
N LEU A 24 0.45 -4.53 -0.14
CA LEU A 24 1.46 -3.67 -0.73
C LEU A 24 0.86 -2.57 -1.63
N ALA A 25 -0.35 -2.77 -2.17
CA ALA A 25 -0.97 -1.88 -3.15
C ALA A 25 -1.09 -0.44 -2.66
N VAL A 26 -1.55 -0.24 -1.42
CA VAL A 26 -1.72 1.11 -0.83
C VAL A 26 -0.38 1.84 -0.77
N LEU A 27 0.69 1.14 -0.39
CA LEU A 27 2.03 1.73 -0.30
C LEU A 27 2.63 1.97 -1.69
N ALA A 28 2.44 1.04 -2.63
CA ALA A 28 2.92 1.17 -4.00
C ALA A 28 2.26 2.35 -4.73
N LEU A 29 0.97 2.57 -4.52
CA LEU A 29 0.23 3.72 -5.05
C LEU A 29 0.78 5.04 -4.48
N ALA A 30 0.98 5.11 -3.17
CA ALA A 30 1.52 6.30 -2.52
C ALA A 30 2.94 6.64 -3.02
N ILE A 31 3.80 5.62 -3.18
CA ILE A 31 5.16 5.82 -3.71
C ILE A 31 5.10 6.25 -5.18
N ASN A 32 4.25 5.61 -6.00
CA ASN A 32 4.07 5.98 -7.41
C ASN A 32 3.63 7.45 -7.55
N GLU A 33 2.70 7.91 -6.71
CA GLU A 33 2.27 9.31 -6.68
C GLU A 33 3.42 10.25 -6.30
N LEU A 34 4.21 9.87 -5.28
CA LEU A 34 5.32 10.67 -4.77
C LEU A 34 6.47 10.81 -5.79
N VAL A 35 6.87 9.70 -6.43
CA VAL A 35 8.04 9.67 -7.31
C VAL A 35 7.69 9.84 -8.79
N ARG A 36 6.43 9.65 -9.17
CA ARG A 36 5.91 9.70 -10.56
C ARG A 36 6.65 8.78 -11.54
N LEU A 37 7.04 7.60 -11.07
CA LEU A 37 7.66 6.53 -11.87
C LEU A 37 6.92 5.21 -11.63
N PRO A 38 6.93 4.26 -12.59
CA PRO A 38 6.45 2.90 -12.36
C PRO A 38 7.04 2.29 -11.08
N VAL A 39 6.19 1.73 -10.22
CA VAL A 39 6.59 1.10 -8.96
C VAL A 39 6.23 -0.37 -8.99
N THR A 40 7.19 -1.23 -8.67
CA THR A 40 6.93 -2.64 -8.36
C THR A 40 7.36 -2.90 -6.92
N MET A 41 6.47 -3.47 -6.11
CA MET A 41 6.76 -3.85 -4.73
C MET A 41 6.48 -5.32 -4.52
N LYS A 42 7.42 -6.05 -3.93
CA LYS A 42 7.26 -7.47 -3.59
C LYS A 42 7.64 -7.72 -2.14
N SER A 43 7.01 -8.72 -1.54
CA SER A 43 7.48 -9.29 -0.28
C SER A 43 8.51 -10.39 -0.55
N SER A 44 9.06 -10.97 0.52
CA SER A 44 10.04 -12.04 0.38
C SER A 44 9.39 -13.33 -0.12
N LYS A 45 8.20 -13.67 0.42
CA LYS A 45 7.56 -14.97 0.19
C LYS A 45 6.47 -14.97 -0.88
N PHE A 46 5.98 -13.79 -1.28
CA PHE A 46 4.89 -13.70 -2.25
C PHE A 46 5.20 -12.77 -3.41
N PRO A 47 4.56 -13.01 -4.57
CA PRO A 47 4.53 -12.05 -5.65
C PRO A 47 3.97 -10.70 -5.21
N GLY A 48 4.34 -9.69 -5.98
CA GLY A 48 4.19 -8.29 -5.63
C GLY A 48 3.02 -7.61 -6.32
N VAL A 49 3.03 -6.27 -6.24
CA VAL A 49 2.12 -5.40 -6.97
C VAL A 49 2.92 -4.51 -7.92
N ARG A 50 2.38 -4.28 -9.12
CA ARG A 50 2.91 -3.27 -10.06
C ARG A 50 1.92 -2.12 -10.19
N VAL A 51 2.41 -0.91 -10.01
CA VAL A 51 1.64 0.34 -10.16
C VAL A 51 2.27 1.22 -11.23
N GLU A 52 1.45 1.67 -12.17
CA GLU A 52 1.81 2.63 -13.21
C GLU A 52 0.67 3.63 -13.38
N ASP A 53 1.01 4.90 -13.61
CA ASP A 53 0.03 5.99 -13.79
C ASP A 53 -1.10 6.00 -12.74
N GLY A 54 -0.75 5.77 -11.47
CA GLY A 54 -1.70 5.71 -10.36
C GLY A 54 -2.65 4.50 -10.38
N LYS A 55 -2.35 3.46 -11.15
CA LYS A 55 -3.18 2.26 -11.29
C LYS A 55 -2.39 1.00 -10.97
N VAL A 56 -3.02 0.10 -10.23
CA VAL A 56 -2.53 -1.26 -10.07
C VAL A 56 -2.75 -2.01 -11.38
N LEU A 57 -1.68 -2.52 -11.98
CA LEU A 57 -1.71 -3.25 -13.24
C LEU A 57 -1.59 -4.77 -13.05
N ASP A 58 -1.00 -5.19 -11.94
CA ASP A 58 -0.73 -6.60 -11.66
C ASP A 58 -0.79 -6.85 -10.15
N GLU A 59 -1.51 -7.91 -9.77
CA GLU A 59 -1.72 -8.37 -8.39
C GLU A 59 -1.37 -9.87 -8.23
N ASN A 60 -0.51 -10.39 -9.12
CA ASN A 60 0.06 -11.76 -9.13
C ASN A 60 0.26 -12.39 -7.75
#